data_AF-A0A350QU72-F1
#
_entry.id   AF-A0A350QU72-F1
#
_cell.length_a   1.000
_cell.length_b   1.000
_cell.length_c   1.000
_cell.angle_alpha   90.00
_cell.angle_beta   90.00
_cell.angle_gamma   90.00
#
_symmetry.space_group_name_H-M   'P 1'
#
loop_
_entity.id
_entity.type
_entity.pdbx_description
1 polymer ?
#
loop_
_entity_poly.entity_id
_entity_poly.type
_entity_poly.pdbx_seq_one_letter_code
_entity_poly.pdbx_strand_id
1 'polypeptide(L)'
;PENLKYQKPVVPANNYIDGLVHDKLHKLRITPSEICSDEVFVRRVALDITGVLPDRETYDSFMADQSPDKRAKLVDRLLERKEFTEMWVMKFAELLQIQTDDNQGMSYKATLLYFNWLKDRIANNVPMDRIVRELLTSTGGTFVNPSTNYYQVERDNLKITENVAQVFMGMRIQCAQCHNHPFDQWTQDDYYSFASFFSQIGRKRAADPRESIIYNRKSGEINHPVHKEPMPPKFLGGDAPELKRGDDRRVALANWLASPENPFFARNLANIVWAHFFGQGIIEPVDDVRVSNPPSNPQLLDELARRFTEYDYDFKKLVRDVCNSRTYQLSSAPTESNKDDLRNFARSHLRRLRAEVLLDVISQVTETKNKFQGLPLGAKAIQIADGRVSNYFLTTFGRATRETVCSCEVVMEPSLSQALHLLNGEATNSRIRQGKVVRNLLKDGKNPEQILDNLYARCYSRKPRPAERANLLASLAGSESPAESLEDVFWALLNSKEFIFNH
;
A
#
# COMPACT_ATOMS: atom_id res chain seq x y z
N PRO A 1 -26.23 19.69 -22.09
CA PRO A 1 -27.14 19.86 -23.24
C PRO A 1 -28.61 19.79 -22.80
N GLU A 2 -29.45 20.73 -23.25
CA GLU A 2 -30.87 20.85 -22.87
C GLU A 2 -31.72 19.61 -23.18
N ASN A 3 -31.27 18.75 -24.10
CA ASN A 3 -32.02 17.56 -24.55
C ASN A 3 -31.53 16.22 -23.96
N LEU A 4 -30.66 16.24 -22.95
CA LEU A 4 -30.15 15.00 -22.36
C LEU A 4 -31.16 14.42 -21.35
N LYS A 5 -31.92 13.38 -21.76
CA LYS A 5 -32.81 12.61 -20.88
C LYS A 5 -31.96 11.79 -19.89
N TYR A 6 -31.59 12.39 -18.76
CA TYR A 6 -30.92 11.69 -17.66
C TYR A 6 -31.94 11.24 -16.63
N GLN A 7 -32.14 9.92 -16.50
CA GLN A 7 -32.85 9.33 -15.39
C GLN A 7 -31.82 8.88 -14.35
N LYS A 8 -32.00 9.30 -13.09
CA LYS A 8 -31.15 8.90 -11.97
C LYS A 8 -31.14 7.36 -11.87
N PRO A 9 -30.02 6.66 -12.14
CA PRO A 9 -29.98 5.21 -12.02
C PRO A 9 -30.16 4.81 -10.56
N VAL A 10 -31.01 3.82 -10.30
CA VAL A 10 -31.15 3.23 -8.96
C VAL A 10 -30.07 2.16 -8.82
N VAL A 11 -28.96 2.52 -8.18
CA VAL A 11 -27.83 1.61 -7.96
C VAL A 11 -27.86 1.11 -6.51
N PRO A 12 -27.87 -0.21 -6.27
CA PRO A 12 -27.82 -0.78 -4.92
C PRO A 12 -26.56 -0.32 -4.17
N ALA A 13 -26.66 -0.12 -2.86
CA ALA A 13 -25.53 0.19 -1.99
C ALA A 13 -25.31 -0.96 -0.99
N ASN A 14 -24.07 -1.38 -0.80
CA ASN A 14 -23.70 -2.34 0.24
C ASN A 14 -23.43 -1.64 1.57
N ASN A 15 -22.82 -0.44 1.53
CA ASN A 15 -22.55 0.36 2.72
C ASN A 15 -22.51 1.88 2.41
N TYR A 16 -22.05 2.67 3.39
CA TYR A 16 -22.02 4.13 3.32
C TYR A 16 -21.10 4.67 2.20
N ILE A 17 -20.04 3.93 1.83
CA ILE A 17 -19.11 4.33 0.75
C ILE A 17 -19.88 4.46 -0.56
N ASP A 18 -20.72 3.46 -0.85
CA ASP A 18 -21.47 3.39 -2.09
C ASP A 18 -22.43 4.57 -2.23
N GLY A 19 -23.15 4.93 -1.15
CA GLY A 19 -24.03 6.10 -1.16
C GLY A 19 -23.29 7.39 -1.54
N LEU A 20 -22.13 7.62 -0.93
CA LEU A 20 -21.33 8.84 -1.15
C LEU A 20 -20.67 8.86 -2.54
N VAL A 21 -20.22 7.71 -3.04
CA VAL A 21 -19.71 7.59 -4.41
C VAL A 21 -20.83 7.79 -5.41
N HIS A 22 -21.98 7.13 -5.22
CA HIS A 22 -23.14 7.28 -6.08
C HIS A 22 -23.59 8.74 -6.13
N ASP A 23 -23.73 9.43 -4.99
CA ASP A 23 -24.15 10.84 -4.99
C ASP A 23 -23.20 11.74 -5.79
N LYS A 24 -21.89 11.46 -5.76
CA LYS A 24 -20.90 12.15 -6.60
C LYS A 24 -21.11 11.84 -8.08
N LEU A 25 -21.22 10.56 -8.45
CA LEU A 25 -21.41 10.12 -9.83
C LEU A 25 -22.72 10.66 -10.43
N HIS A 26 -23.78 10.72 -9.63
CA HIS A 26 -25.06 11.32 -10.02
C HIS A 26 -24.94 12.80 -10.38
N LYS A 27 -24.20 13.59 -9.59
CA LYS A 27 -23.93 15.01 -9.89
C LYS A 27 -23.18 15.17 -11.22
N LEU A 28 -22.33 14.21 -11.57
CA LEU A 28 -21.58 14.17 -12.82
C LEU A 28 -22.33 13.51 -13.99
N ARG A 29 -23.52 12.94 -13.73
CA ARG A 29 -24.30 12.15 -14.70
C ARG A 29 -23.53 10.94 -15.24
N ILE A 30 -22.68 10.35 -14.40
CA ILE A 30 -21.92 9.13 -14.70
C ILE A 30 -22.66 7.94 -14.08
N THR A 31 -22.81 6.86 -14.84
CA THR A 31 -23.33 5.59 -14.33
C THR A 31 -22.15 4.68 -13.97
N PRO A 32 -22.11 4.13 -12.74
CA PRO A 32 -21.06 3.18 -12.38
C PRO A 32 -21.16 1.93 -13.26
N SER A 33 -20.04 1.25 -13.46
CA SER A 33 -20.03 -0.07 -14.11
C SER A 33 -20.80 -1.10 -13.28
N GLU A 34 -21.12 -2.24 -13.89
CA GLU A 34 -21.68 -3.37 -13.14
C GLU A 34 -20.66 -3.95 -12.16
N ILE A 35 -21.12 -4.76 -11.19
CA ILE A 35 -20.19 -5.51 -10.33
C ILE A 35 -19.40 -6.54 -11.13
N CYS A 36 -18.17 -6.81 -10.70
CA CYS A 36 -17.32 -7.84 -11.29
C CYS A 36 -17.85 -9.24 -10.96
N SER A 37 -17.43 -10.22 -11.77
CA SER A 37 -17.73 -11.63 -11.51
C SER A 37 -17.02 -12.11 -10.24
N ASP A 38 -17.47 -13.25 -9.71
CA ASP A 38 -16.85 -13.89 -8.54
C ASP A 38 -15.39 -14.28 -8.78
N GLU A 39 -15.03 -14.72 -10.00
CA GLU A 39 -13.66 -15.01 -10.40
C GLU A 39 -12.74 -13.78 -10.30
N VAL A 40 -13.23 -12.62 -10.75
CA VAL A 40 -12.51 -11.35 -10.64
C VAL A 40 -12.42 -10.91 -9.18
N PHE A 41 -13.53 -11.01 -8.44
CA PHE A 41 -13.57 -10.60 -7.04
C PHE A 41 -12.57 -11.39 -6.18
N VAL A 42 -12.59 -12.73 -6.24
CA VAL A 42 -11.71 -13.59 -5.41
C VAL A 42 -10.24 -13.34 -5.70
N ARG A 43 -9.89 -13.12 -6.98
CA ARG A 43 -8.53 -12.75 -7.38
C ARG A 43 -8.15 -11.39 -6.82
N ARG A 44 -8.98 -10.38 -7.07
CA ARG A 44 -8.70 -8.98 -6.73
C ARG A 44 -8.51 -8.81 -5.23
N VAL A 45 -9.45 -9.34 -4.46
CA VAL A 45 -9.45 -9.20 -3.00
C VAL A 45 -8.32 -9.98 -2.34
N ALA A 46 -7.97 -11.16 -2.86
CA ALA A 46 -6.79 -11.91 -2.37
C ALA A 46 -5.50 -11.14 -2.65
N LEU A 47 -5.30 -10.64 -3.87
CA LEU A 47 -4.12 -9.85 -4.23
C LEU A 47 -4.01 -8.56 -3.40
N ASP A 48 -5.10 -7.81 -3.26
CA ASP A 48 -5.07 -6.55 -2.53
C ASP A 48 -4.87 -6.77 -1.02
N ILE A 49 -5.57 -7.71 -0.40
CA ILE A 49 -5.48 -7.92 1.05
C ILE A 49 -4.18 -8.64 1.42
N THR A 50 -3.73 -9.61 0.63
CA THR A 50 -2.67 -10.55 1.04
C THR A 50 -1.44 -10.57 0.12
N GLY A 51 -1.46 -9.87 -1.00
CA GLY A 51 -0.33 -9.87 -1.94
C GLY A 51 -0.06 -11.22 -2.60
N VAL A 52 -0.99 -12.17 -2.51
CA VAL A 52 -0.88 -13.50 -3.12
C VAL A 52 -2.16 -13.89 -3.83
N LEU A 53 -2.06 -14.81 -4.79
CA LEU A 53 -3.23 -15.40 -5.43
C LEU A 53 -3.96 -16.33 -4.47
N PRO A 54 -5.30 -16.48 -4.59
CA PRO A 54 -6.04 -17.46 -3.81
C PRO A 54 -5.46 -18.84 -4.12
N ASP A 55 -5.21 -19.63 -3.08
CA ASP A 55 -4.89 -21.04 -3.27
C ASP A 55 -6.11 -21.79 -3.81
N ARG A 56 -5.87 -23.02 -4.26
CA ARG A 56 -6.90 -23.81 -4.93
C ARG A 56 -8.11 -24.10 -4.03
N GLU A 57 -7.86 -24.38 -2.76
CA GLU A 57 -8.90 -24.66 -1.76
C GLU A 57 -9.78 -23.43 -1.52
N THR A 58 -9.17 -22.25 -1.35
CA THR A 58 -9.87 -20.98 -1.17
C THR A 58 -10.71 -20.66 -2.40
N TYR A 59 -10.15 -20.81 -3.60
CA TYR A 59 -10.86 -20.58 -4.85
C TYR A 59 -12.04 -21.53 -5.02
N ASP A 60 -11.83 -22.85 -4.93
CA ASP A 60 -12.88 -23.85 -5.14
C ASP A 60 -14.01 -23.69 -4.11
N SER A 61 -13.66 -23.48 -2.83
CA SER A 61 -14.64 -23.26 -1.76
C SER A 61 -15.45 -21.98 -2.00
N PHE A 62 -14.80 -20.89 -2.41
CA PHE A 62 -15.50 -19.64 -2.71
C PHE A 62 -16.41 -19.77 -3.93
N MET A 63 -15.99 -20.48 -4.98
CA MET A 63 -16.82 -20.67 -6.16
C MET A 63 -18.02 -21.61 -5.89
N ALA A 64 -17.86 -22.57 -4.98
CA ALA A 64 -18.95 -23.46 -4.56
C ALA A 64 -19.97 -22.78 -3.64
N ASP A 65 -19.55 -21.82 -2.81
CA ASP A 65 -20.43 -21.10 -1.87
C ASP A 65 -21.48 -20.26 -2.61
N GLN A 66 -22.76 -20.51 -2.31
CA GLN A 66 -23.92 -19.79 -2.85
C GLN A 66 -24.52 -18.80 -1.85
N SER A 67 -23.90 -18.63 -0.68
CA SER A 67 -24.39 -17.72 0.35
C SER A 67 -24.34 -16.26 -0.16
N PRO A 68 -25.37 -15.45 0.11
CA PRO A 68 -25.40 -14.05 -0.33
C PRO A 68 -24.27 -13.19 0.28
N ASP A 69 -23.68 -13.63 1.39
CA ASP A 69 -22.60 -12.97 2.12
C ASP A 69 -21.21 -13.61 1.87
N LYS A 70 -21.06 -14.52 0.90
CA LYS A 70 -19.80 -15.21 0.58
C LYS A 70 -18.60 -14.27 0.40
N ARG A 71 -18.83 -13.09 -0.21
CA ARG A 71 -17.80 -12.06 -0.45
C ARG A 71 -17.31 -11.45 0.85
N ALA A 72 -18.22 -11.13 1.76
CA ALA A 72 -17.89 -10.61 3.09
C ALA A 72 -17.15 -11.65 3.93
N LYS A 73 -17.60 -12.91 3.92
CA LYS A 73 -16.90 -14.03 4.58
C LYS A 73 -15.48 -14.23 4.05
N LEU A 74 -15.27 -14.08 2.74
CA LEU A 74 -13.92 -14.14 2.17
C LEU A 74 -13.05 -12.98 2.65
N VAL A 75 -13.55 -11.75 2.65
CA VAL A 75 -12.84 -10.57 3.17
C VAL A 75 -12.41 -10.81 4.62
N ASP A 76 -13.33 -11.27 5.47
CA ASP A 76 -13.06 -11.54 6.88
C ASP A 76 -11.96 -12.59 7.07
N ARG A 77 -11.99 -13.69 6.30
CA ARG A 77 -10.93 -14.70 6.33
C ARG A 77 -9.56 -14.16 5.88
N LEU A 78 -9.54 -13.31 4.85
CA LEU A 78 -8.29 -12.76 4.33
C LEU A 78 -7.66 -11.74 5.28
N LEU A 79 -8.46 -10.96 6.01
CA LEU A 79 -7.99 -10.00 7.01
C LEU A 79 -7.28 -10.67 8.20
N GLU A 80 -7.62 -11.93 8.50
CA GLU A 80 -6.99 -12.72 9.56
C GLU A 80 -5.72 -13.45 9.11
N ARG A 81 -5.38 -13.39 7.81
CA ARG A 81 -4.14 -13.98 7.32
C ARG A 81 -2.93 -13.16 7.73
N LYS A 82 -1.83 -13.84 8.08
CA LYS A 82 -0.53 -13.19 8.34
C LYS A 82 -0.08 -12.31 7.17
N GLU A 83 -0.43 -12.68 5.95
CA GLU A 83 -0.11 -11.92 4.75
C GLU A 83 -0.71 -10.52 4.72
N PHE A 84 -1.88 -10.33 5.33
CA PHE A 84 -2.45 -8.99 5.51
C PHE A 84 -1.49 -8.10 6.31
N THR A 85 -0.98 -8.63 7.42
CA THR A 85 0.03 -7.93 8.22
C THR A 85 1.29 -7.66 7.41
N GLU A 86 1.82 -8.66 6.69
CA GLU A 86 3.04 -8.52 5.90
C GLU A 86 2.91 -7.43 4.81
N MET A 87 1.76 -7.36 4.14
CA MET A 87 1.46 -6.33 3.14
C MET A 87 1.48 -4.92 3.74
N TRP A 88 0.81 -4.72 4.87
CA TRP A 88 0.74 -3.40 5.49
C TRP A 88 2.03 -3.00 6.18
N VAL A 89 2.77 -3.95 6.75
CA VAL A 89 4.13 -3.69 7.26
C VAL A 89 5.05 -3.25 6.14
N MET A 90 5.02 -3.90 4.98
CA MET A 90 5.82 -3.46 3.82
C MET A 90 5.50 -2.01 3.43
N LYS A 91 4.21 -1.66 3.37
CA LYS A 91 3.77 -0.31 3.01
C LYS A 91 4.15 0.74 4.03
N PHE A 92 3.90 0.49 5.32
CA PHE A 92 4.30 1.43 6.36
C PHE A 92 5.82 1.49 6.51
N ALA A 93 6.56 0.42 6.22
CA ALA A 93 8.02 0.45 6.20
C ALA A 93 8.58 1.40 5.12
N GLU A 94 7.89 1.57 3.99
CA GLU A 94 8.23 2.58 2.98
C GLU A 94 8.03 3.99 3.54
N LEU A 95 6.86 4.29 4.10
CA LEU A 95 6.55 5.59 4.70
C LEU A 95 7.45 5.94 5.90
N LEU A 96 7.95 4.93 6.61
CA LEU A 96 8.82 5.08 7.77
C LEU A 96 10.31 4.95 7.44
N GLN A 97 10.67 4.90 6.14
CA GLN A 97 12.05 4.82 5.65
C GLN A 97 12.86 3.70 6.31
N ILE A 98 12.26 2.52 6.50
CA ILE A 98 12.94 1.40 7.15
C ILE A 98 13.98 0.80 6.21
N GLN A 99 15.20 1.28 6.34
CA GLN A 99 16.36 0.85 5.57
C GLN A 99 17.65 0.89 6.39
N THR A 100 18.71 0.28 5.87
CA THR A 100 20.08 0.49 6.36
C THR A 100 20.65 1.81 5.82
N ASP A 101 21.48 2.45 6.64
CA ASP A 101 22.24 3.65 6.29
C ASP A 101 23.51 3.73 7.17
N ASP A 102 24.66 3.43 6.58
CA ASP A 102 25.94 3.44 7.27
C ASP A 102 26.35 4.85 7.73
N ASN A 103 25.94 5.91 7.01
CA ASN A 103 26.29 7.29 7.37
C ASN A 103 25.56 7.74 8.62
N GLN A 104 24.31 7.29 8.80
CA GLN A 104 23.49 7.66 9.95
C GLN A 104 23.67 6.69 11.13
N GLY A 105 24.31 5.54 10.90
CA GLY A 105 24.48 4.46 11.89
C GLY A 105 23.27 3.54 11.98
N MET A 106 22.46 3.46 10.93
CA MET A 106 21.37 2.49 10.78
C MET A 106 21.92 1.15 10.31
N SER A 107 22.39 0.35 11.27
CA SER A 107 22.87 -1.02 11.00
C SER A 107 21.73 -1.97 10.63
N TYR A 108 22.04 -3.08 9.95
CA TYR A 108 21.05 -4.12 9.62
C TYR A 108 20.25 -4.62 10.84
N LYS A 109 20.91 -4.72 12.01
CA LYS A 109 20.25 -5.10 13.27
C LYS A 109 19.21 -4.05 13.71
N ALA A 110 19.54 -2.76 13.64
CA ALA A 110 18.61 -1.67 13.94
C ALA A 110 17.39 -1.73 13.01
N THR A 111 17.62 -1.83 11.70
CA THR A 111 16.59 -1.93 10.68
C THR A 111 15.65 -3.12 10.91
N LEU A 112 16.21 -4.31 11.21
CA LEU A 112 15.42 -5.51 11.47
C LEU A 112 14.58 -5.38 12.75
N LEU A 113 15.14 -4.81 13.83
CA LEU A 113 14.40 -4.59 15.07
C LEU A 113 13.27 -3.57 14.86
N TYR A 114 13.51 -2.51 14.10
CA TYR A 114 12.50 -1.51 13.79
C TYR A 114 11.36 -2.09 12.92
N PHE A 115 11.71 -2.86 11.89
CA PHE A 115 10.74 -3.58 11.06
C PHE A 115 9.89 -4.56 11.89
N ASN A 116 10.52 -5.33 12.78
CA ASN A 116 9.81 -6.28 13.64
C ASN A 116 8.91 -5.57 14.66
N TRP A 117 9.32 -4.43 15.21
CA TRP A 117 8.43 -3.61 16.05
C TRP A 117 7.16 -3.21 15.31
N LEU A 118 7.30 -2.69 14.08
CA LEU A 118 6.14 -2.32 13.25
C LEU A 118 5.26 -3.55 12.95
N LYS A 119 5.89 -4.67 12.60
CA LYS A 119 5.22 -5.95 12.38
C LYS A 119 4.41 -6.39 13.58
N ASP A 120 4.98 -6.34 14.78
CA ASP A 120 4.31 -6.74 16.01
C ASP A 120 3.11 -5.82 16.29
N ARG A 121 3.22 -4.51 16.06
CA ARG A 121 2.09 -3.58 16.26
C ARG A 121 0.93 -3.85 15.31
N ILE A 122 1.21 -4.05 14.01
CA ILE A 122 0.18 -4.34 13.02
C ILE A 122 -0.42 -5.73 13.23
N ALA A 123 0.40 -6.75 13.54
CA ALA A 123 -0.07 -8.12 13.80
C ALA A 123 -1.05 -8.20 14.97
N ASN A 124 -0.83 -7.40 16.02
CA ASN A 124 -1.67 -7.35 17.21
C ASN A 124 -2.86 -6.37 17.07
N ASN A 125 -3.12 -5.86 15.85
CA ASN A 125 -4.17 -4.88 15.57
C ASN A 125 -4.14 -3.67 16.53
N VAL A 126 -2.93 -3.18 16.86
CA VAL A 126 -2.80 -1.99 17.70
C VAL A 126 -3.39 -0.80 16.94
N PRO A 127 -4.28 0.00 17.55
CA PRO A 127 -4.81 1.24 16.98
C PRO A 127 -3.74 2.14 16.37
N MET A 128 -3.99 2.66 15.16
CA MET A 128 -2.98 3.43 14.43
C MET A 128 -2.57 4.71 15.17
N ASP A 129 -3.50 5.37 15.88
CA ASP A 129 -3.20 6.51 16.73
C ASP A 129 -2.16 6.17 17.82
N ARG A 130 -2.28 5.00 18.44
CA ARG A 130 -1.34 4.52 19.45
C ARG A 130 0.02 4.19 18.86
N ILE A 131 0.08 3.56 17.67
CA ILE A 131 1.34 3.29 16.98
C ILE A 131 2.09 4.59 16.71
N VAL A 132 1.39 5.61 16.20
CA VAL A 132 1.99 6.92 15.89
C VAL A 132 2.41 7.67 17.15
N ARG A 133 1.61 7.65 18.22
CA ARG A 133 2.02 8.24 19.51
C ARG A 133 3.25 7.55 20.09
N GLU A 134 3.29 6.22 20.06
CA GLU A 134 4.45 5.45 20.51
C GLU A 134 5.71 5.80 19.69
N LEU A 135 5.58 5.88 18.37
CA LEU A 135 6.68 6.22 17.47
C LEU A 135 7.26 7.61 17.77
N LEU A 136 6.41 8.63 17.80
CA LEU A 136 6.83 10.03 17.94
C LEU A 136 7.29 10.38 19.37
N THR A 137 6.80 9.67 20.38
CA THR A 137 7.24 9.90 21.77
C THR A 137 8.38 8.98 22.20
N SER A 138 8.86 8.13 21.30
CA SER A 138 9.88 7.13 21.60
C SER A 138 11.16 7.75 22.18
N THR A 139 11.70 7.08 23.20
CA THR A 139 12.98 7.36 23.86
C THR A 139 13.66 6.06 24.28
N GLY A 140 14.96 6.08 24.52
CA GLY A 140 15.76 4.91 24.88
C GLY A 140 16.73 4.49 23.78
N GLY A 141 17.35 3.32 23.96
CA GLY A 141 18.30 2.74 23.01
C GLY A 141 17.61 2.20 21.75
N THR A 142 18.21 2.37 20.58
CA THR A 142 17.67 1.92 19.29
C THR A 142 17.53 0.41 19.15
N PHE A 143 18.19 -0.39 20.00
CA PHE A 143 17.96 -1.83 20.04
C PHE A 143 16.92 -2.22 21.11
N VAL A 144 16.91 -1.52 22.25
CA VAL A 144 15.99 -1.82 23.36
C VAL A 144 14.58 -1.31 23.10
N ASN A 145 14.45 -0.12 22.51
CA ASN A 145 13.19 0.48 22.07
C ASN A 145 13.26 0.76 20.56
N PRO A 146 12.94 -0.22 19.69
CA PRO A 146 13.20 -0.11 18.26
C PRO A 146 12.44 1.00 17.52
N SER A 147 11.33 1.50 18.08
CA SER A 147 10.60 2.66 17.53
C SER A 147 11.47 3.93 17.47
N THR A 148 12.47 4.05 18.34
CA THR A 148 13.43 5.17 18.33
C THR A 148 14.29 5.23 17.07
N ASN A 149 14.35 4.16 16.28
CA ASN A 149 15.05 4.15 14.99
C ASN A 149 14.45 5.16 13.99
N TYR A 150 13.20 5.60 14.17
CA TYR A 150 12.65 6.72 13.40
C TYR A 150 13.53 7.97 13.45
N TYR A 151 14.13 8.25 14.61
CA TYR A 151 15.05 9.37 14.83
C TYR A 151 16.52 9.04 14.53
N GLN A 152 16.81 7.81 14.14
CA GLN A 152 18.14 7.35 13.73
C GLN A 152 18.26 7.29 12.21
N VAL A 153 17.18 6.92 11.51
CA VAL A 153 17.07 6.97 10.04
C VAL A 153 17.24 8.40 9.54
N GLU A 154 16.50 9.34 10.14
CA GLU A 154 16.63 10.77 9.84
C GLU A 154 17.10 11.54 11.08
N ARG A 155 18.13 12.36 10.90
CA ARG A 155 18.79 13.12 11.98
C ARG A 155 18.62 14.62 11.85
N ASP A 156 18.28 15.12 10.67
CA ASP A 156 17.93 16.52 10.46
C ASP A 156 16.50 16.77 10.97
N ASN A 157 16.38 17.65 11.96
CA ASN A 157 15.10 18.00 12.56
C ASN A 157 14.13 18.61 11.54
N LEU A 158 14.62 19.33 10.53
CA LEU A 158 13.77 19.91 9.49
C LEU A 158 13.21 18.82 8.56
N LYS A 159 14.02 17.82 8.19
CA LYS A 159 13.51 16.64 7.45
C LYS A 159 12.53 15.82 8.28
N ILE A 160 12.79 15.62 9.58
CA ILE A 160 11.81 14.97 10.48
C ILE A 160 10.48 15.73 10.46
N THR A 161 10.54 17.06 10.51
CA THR A 161 9.35 17.93 10.48
C THR A 161 8.54 17.72 9.20
N GLU A 162 9.22 17.72 8.05
CA GLU A 162 8.63 17.47 6.74
C GLU A 162 8.05 16.06 6.64
N ASN A 163 8.79 15.05 7.10
CA ASN A 163 8.36 13.65 7.05
C ASN A 163 7.14 13.40 7.94
N VAL A 164 7.07 13.99 9.13
CA VAL A 164 5.88 13.86 10.00
C VAL A 164 4.65 14.50 9.36
N ALA A 165 4.80 15.69 8.76
CA ALA A 165 3.70 16.35 8.06
C ALA A 165 3.23 15.54 6.84
N GLN A 166 4.16 15.02 6.05
CA GLN A 166 3.84 14.29 4.84
C GLN A 166 3.24 12.91 5.13
N VAL A 167 3.86 12.13 6.02
CA VAL A 167 3.43 10.75 6.31
C VAL A 167 2.11 10.71 7.07
N PHE A 168 1.92 11.57 8.08
CA PHE A 168 0.78 11.46 8.98
C PHE A 168 -0.35 12.45 8.68
N MET A 169 -0.07 13.58 8.03
CA MET A 169 -1.09 14.56 7.63
C MET A 169 -1.28 14.66 6.12
N GLY A 170 -0.45 13.99 5.32
CA GLY A 170 -0.52 14.03 3.86
C GLY A 170 -0.05 15.36 3.29
N MET A 171 0.71 16.16 4.05
CA MET A 171 1.02 17.56 3.71
C MET A 171 2.48 17.75 3.32
N ARG A 172 2.71 18.47 2.22
CA ARG A 172 4.05 18.87 1.76
C ARG A 172 4.32 20.32 2.16
N ILE A 173 5.10 20.50 3.22
CA ILE A 173 5.41 21.83 3.77
C ILE A 173 6.81 22.34 3.39
N GLN A 174 7.57 21.60 2.58
CA GLN A 174 8.99 21.88 2.29
C GLN A 174 9.21 23.27 1.67
N CYS A 175 8.30 23.74 0.81
CA CYS A 175 8.43 25.09 0.23
C CYS A 175 8.39 26.18 1.31
N ALA A 176 7.63 25.95 2.39
CA ALA A 176 7.53 26.85 3.53
C ALA A 176 8.85 27.02 4.31
N GLN A 177 9.84 26.16 4.09
CA GLN A 177 11.16 26.28 4.71
C GLN A 177 11.86 27.60 4.34
N CYS A 178 11.72 28.05 3.10
CA CYS A 178 12.47 29.20 2.55
C CYS A 178 11.60 30.45 2.34
N HIS A 179 10.32 30.27 2.03
CA HIS A 179 9.35 31.35 1.82
C HIS A 179 7.94 30.83 2.09
N ASN A 180 6.93 31.68 2.28
CA ASN A 180 5.54 31.22 2.41
C ASN A 180 5.14 30.33 1.22
N HIS A 181 4.41 29.25 1.48
CA HIS A 181 4.06 28.28 0.45
C HIS A 181 3.25 28.95 -0.68
N PRO A 182 3.62 28.79 -1.96
CA PRO A 182 3.05 29.58 -3.05
C PRO A 182 1.63 29.12 -3.45
N PHE A 183 1.26 27.87 -3.14
CA PHE A 183 0.00 27.24 -3.54
C PHE A 183 -0.79 26.64 -2.37
N ASP A 184 -0.42 26.99 -1.14
CA ASP A 184 -1.03 26.47 0.08
C ASP A 184 -0.95 27.52 1.19
N GLN A 185 -1.66 27.29 2.30
CA GLN A 185 -1.81 28.27 3.39
C GLN A 185 -0.61 28.37 4.34
N TRP A 186 0.39 27.48 4.21
CA TRP A 186 1.48 27.38 5.18
C TRP A 186 2.50 28.52 5.03
N THR A 187 2.72 29.24 6.12
CA THR A 187 3.74 30.29 6.19
C THR A 187 5.09 29.75 6.63
N GLN A 188 6.15 30.54 6.43
CA GLN A 188 7.47 30.23 6.98
C GLN A 188 7.44 30.15 8.52
N ASP A 189 6.65 31.03 9.15
CA ASP A 189 6.44 30.99 10.60
C ASP A 189 5.79 29.68 11.07
N ASP A 190 4.77 29.20 10.35
CA ASP A 190 4.12 27.92 10.67
C ASP A 190 5.11 26.75 10.53
N TYR A 191 5.95 26.76 9.49
CA TYR A 191 6.97 25.72 9.28
C TYR A 191 7.95 25.64 10.46
N TYR A 192 8.56 26.77 10.85
CA TYR A 192 9.56 26.75 11.92
C TYR A 192 8.94 26.59 13.31
N SER A 193 7.71 27.06 13.52
CA SER A 193 6.96 26.80 14.75
C SER A 193 6.59 25.31 14.89
N PHE A 194 6.25 24.65 13.78
CA PHE A 194 6.03 23.20 13.79
C PHE A 194 7.36 22.44 13.98
N ALA A 195 8.44 22.90 13.35
CA ALA A 195 9.75 22.29 13.52
C ALA A 195 10.24 22.32 14.98
N SER A 196 9.85 23.35 15.75
CA SER A 196 10.20 23.49 17.17
C SER A 196 9.72 22.36 18.07
N PHE A 197 8.82 21.48 17.61
CA PHE A 197 8.50 20.23 18.31
C PHE A 197 9.66 19.23 18.34
N PHE A 198 10.56 19.28 17.36
CA PHE A 198 11.68 18.34 17.19
C PHE A 198 13.02 18.92 17.65
N SER A 199 13.07 20.21 18.05
CA SER A 199 14.29 20.91 18.46
C SER A 199 15.02 20.29 19.65
N GLN A 200 14.30 19.53 20.49
CA GLN A 200 14.81 18.96 21.73
C GLN A 200 15.28 17.50 21.62
N ILE A 201 15.32 16.93 20.41
CA ILE A 201 15.78 15.55 20.21
C ILE A 201 17.27 15.44 20.50
N GLY A 202 17.60 14.68 21.54
CA GLY A 202 18.95 14.31 21.95
C GLY A 202 19.33 12.92 21.44
N ARG A 203 20.60 12.79 21.10
CA ARG A 203 21.22 11.53 20.66
C ARG A 203 22.55 11.37 21.38
N LYS A 204 22.83 10.20 21.92
CA LYS A 204 24.14 9.82 22.47
C LYS A 204 24.44 8.36 22.12
N ARG A 205 25.71 7.98 22.01
CA ARG A 205 26.09 6.58 21.76
C ARG A 205 25.76 5.71 22.98
N ALA A 206 25.28 4.50 22.73
CA ALA A 206 25.20 3.46 23.75
C ALA A 206 26.56 2.75 23.91
N ALA A 207 26.58 1.68 24.71
CA ALA A 207 27.77 0.84 24.87
C ALA A 207 28.11 0.08 23.57
N ASP A 208 27.10 -0.41 22.83
CA ASP A 208 27.28 -0.92 21.47
C ASP A 208 27.44 0.28 20.51
N PRO A 209 28.53 0.38 19.73
CA PRO A 209 28.76 1.49 18.79
C PRO A 209 27.68 1.65 17.72
N ARG A 210 26.90 0.59 17.45
CA ARG A 210 25.80 0.57 16.47
C ARG A 210 24.46 0.99 17.08
N GLU A 211 24.42 1.22 18.39
CA GLU A 211 23.21 1.64 19.11
C GLU A 211 23.32 3.11 19.55
N SER A 212 22.23 3.85 19.30
CA SER A 212 22.06 5.23 19.75
C SER A 212 20.99 5.26 20.83
N ILE A 213 21.15 6.14 21.82
CA ILE A 213 20.13 6.45 22.81
C ILE A 213 19.49 7.77 22.40
N ILE A 214 18.19 7.72 22.10
CA ILE A 214 17.34 8.88 21.84
C ILE A 214 16.73 9.34 23.15
N TYR A 215 16.80 10.64 23.45
CA TYR A 215 16.25 11.21 24.67
C TYR A 215 15.80 12.66 24.44
N ASN A 216 14.93 13.18 25.29
CA ASN A 216 14.61 14.60 25.29
C ASN A 216 15.70 15.40 26.03
N ARG A 217 16.32 16.37 25.35
CA ARG A 217 17.33 17.29 25.94
C ARG A 217 16.74 18.25 26.97
N LYS A 218 15.41 18.44 26.98
CA LYS A 218 14.65 19.43 27.78
C LYS A 218 15.01 20.89 27.47
N SER A 219 15.81 21.12 26.44
CA SER A 219 16.24 22.41 25.93
C SER A 219 16.54 22.29 24.43
N GLY A 220 16.47 23.41 23.72
CA GLY A 220 16.67 23.47 22.27
C GLY A 220 15.55 24.28 21.63
N GLU A 221 15.93 25.25 20.81
CA GLU A 221 15.03 26.07 20.02
C GLU A 221 15.42 26.02 18.55
N ILE A 222 14.46 26.29 17.68
CA ILE A 222 14.70 26.54 16.26
C ILE A 222 14.38 28.01 16.01
N ASN A 223 15.33 28.71 15.42
CA ASN A 223 15.16 30.13 15.13
C ASN A 223 14.65 30.31 13.70
N HIS A 224 13.83 31.34 13.51
CA HIS A 224 13.42 31.74 12.16
C HIS A 224 14.63 32.19 11.33
N PRO A 225 14.75 31.78 10.05
CA PRO A 225 15.92 32.09 9.24
C PRO A 225 16.07 33.58 8.90
N VAL A 226 14.97 34.35 8.92
CA VAL A 226 14.99 35.79 8.60
C VAL A 226 15.33 36.65 9.83
N HIS A 227 14.46 36.67 10.84
CA HIS A 227 14.62 37.54 12.01
C HIS A 227 15.46 36.91 13.15
N LYS A 228 15.89 35.65 13.02
CA LYS A 228 16.81 34.95 13.94
C LYS A 228 16.31 34.77 15.37
N GLU A 229 15.02 34.98 15.62
CA GLU A 229 14.39 34.74 16.92
C GLU A 229 13.90 33.30 17.06
N PRO A 230 13.88 32.73 18.28
CA PRO A 230 13.29 31.42 18.57
C PRO A 230 11.81 31.35 18.17
N MET A 231 11.41 30.28 17.49
CA MET A 231 10.02 30.02 17.13
C MET A 231 9.36 29.14 18.20
N PRO A 232 8.30 29.61 18.88
CA PRO A 232 7.60 28.77 19.85
C PRO A 232 6.88 27.61 19.14
N PRO A 233 6.73 26.43 19.77
CA PRO A 233 5.98 25.32 19.19
C PRO A 233 4.53 25.71 18.88
N LYS A 234 4.05 25.38 17.68
CA LYS A 234 2.66 25.59 17.27
C LYS A 234 2.22 24.48 16.32
N PHE A 235 1.02 23.95 16.51
CA PHE A 235 0.47 22.94 15.61
C PHE A 235 0.19 23.50 14.21
N LEU A 236 0.36 22.68 13.17
CA LEU A 236 0.00 23.10 11.81
C LEU A 236 -1.53 23.29 11.72
N GLY A 237 -1.96 24.52 11.48
CA GLY A 237 -3.37 24.88 11.39
C GLY A 237 -4.11 24.85 12.73
N GLY A 238 -3.38 24.82 13.85
CA GLY A 238 -3.94 24.81 15.20
C GLY A 238 -3.26 25.80 16.14
N ASP A 239 -3.66 25.74 17.41
CA ASP A 239 -3.15 26.62 18.46
C ASP A 239 -1.76 26.18 18.96
N ALA A 240 -1.12 27.05 19.73
CA ALA A 240 0.08 26.69 20.49
C ALA A 240 -0.31 25.77 21.66
N PRO A 241 0.41 24.66 21.89
CA PRO A 241 0.16 23.81 23.03
C PRO A 241 0.53 24.49 24.35
N GLU A 242 -0.22 24.19 25.40
CA GLU A 242 0.20 24.50 26.77
C GLU A 242 1.36 23.59 27.18
N LEU A 243 2.56 24.16 27.29
CA LEU A 243 3.78 23.43 27.65
C LEU A 243 4.38 23.99 28.94
N LYS A 244 4.68 23.12 29.89
CA LYS A 244 5.45 23.45 31.09
C LYS A 244 6.95 23.29 30.82
N ARG A 245 7.76 23.99 31.61
CA ARG A 245 9.21 23.89 31.51
C ARG A 245 9.67 22.44 31.76
N GLY A 246 10.33 21.86 30.76
CA GLY A 246 10.86 20.50 30.81
C GLY A 246 9.94 19.42 30.22
N ASP A 247 8.74 19.80 29.77
CA ASP A 247 7.85 18.89 29.02
C ASP A 247 8.49 18.46 27.70
N ASP A 248 8.16 17.25 27.24
CA ASP A 248 8.54 16.80 25.91
C ASP A 248 7.55 17.33 24.87
N ARG A 249 8.03 18.27 24.06
CA ARG A 249 7.26 18.89 22.98
C ARG A 249 6.69 17.83 22.03
N ARG A 250 7.41 16.73 21.79
CA ARG A 250 6.94 15.64 20.92
C ARG A 250 5.72 14.92 21.49
N VAL A 251 5.56 14.87 22.81
CA VAL A 251 4.37 14.29 23.45
C VAL A 251 3.14 15.15 23.18
N ALA A 252 3.25 16.47 23.29
CA ALA A 252 2.16 17.38 22.92
C ALA A 252 1.80 17.26 21.43
N LEU A 253 2.81 17.21 20.55
CA LEU A 253 2.61 16.97 19.13
C LEU A 253 1.92 15.63 18.84
N ALA A 254 2.43 14.53 19.41
CA ALA A 254 1.89 13.20 19.18
C ALA A 254 0.43 13.08 19.65
N ASN A 255 0.12 13.67 20.80
CA ASN A 255 -1.23 13.67 21.34
C ASN A 255 -2.19 14.44 20.43
N TRP A 256 -1.81 15.65 19.97
CA TRP A 256 -2.62 16.42 19.02
C TRP A 256 -2.73 15.73 17.66
N LEU A 257 -1.60 15.29 17.08
CA LEU A 257 -1.54 14.73 15.73
C LEU A 257 -2.46 13.51 15.61
N ALA A 258 -2.35 12.58 16.55
CA ALA A 258 -3.11 11.34 16.54
C ALA A 258 -4.45 11.47 17.30
N SER A 259 -5.00 12.68 17.44
CA SER A 259 -6.27 12.91 18.13
C SER A 259 -7.47 12.85 17.18
N PRO A 260 -8.68 12.54 17.69
CA PRO A 260 -9.95 12.72 16.96
C PRO A 260 -10.18 14.14 16.45
N GLU A 261 -9.60 15.14 17.12
CA GLU A 261 -9.77 16.56 16.79
C GLU A 261 -8.86 17.02 15.65
N ASN A 262 -7.83 16.25 15.28
CA ASN A 262 -6.95 16.59 14.17
C ASN A 262 -7.66 16.39 12.82
N PRO A 263 -7.80 17.44 11.99
CA PRO A 263 -8.56 17.35 10.75
C PRO A 263 -7.82 16.58 9.63
N PHE A 264 -6.54 16.30 9.80
CA PHE A 264 -5.69 15.73 8.75
C PHE A 264 -5.40 14.25 8.96
N PHE A 265 -5.16 13.82 10.20
CA PHE A 265 -4.62 12.49 10.51
C PHE A 265 -5.51 11.34 10.03
N ALA A 266 -6.77 11.30 10.46
CA ALA A 266 -7.71 10.25 10.05
C ALA A 266 -7.99 10.30 8.53
N ARG A 267 -8.07 11.50 7.95
CA ARG A 267 -8.29 11.68 6.50
C ARG A 267 -7.12 11.14 5.68
N ASN A 268 -5.89 11.50 6.04
CA ASN A 268 -4.70 11.07 5.32
C ASN A 268 -4.53 9.55 5.38
N LEU A 269 -4.65 8.95 6.57
CA LEU A 269 -4.56 7.50 6.72
C LEU A 269 -5.67 6.78 5.95
N ALA A 270 -6.91 7.29 5.99
CA ALA A 270 -8.00 6.74 5.19
C ALA A 270 -7.73 6.87 3.67
N ASN A 271 -7.13 7.97 3.22
CA ASN A 271 -6.76 8.19 1.82
C ASN A 271 -5.65 7.23 1.35
N ILE A 272 -4.65 6.94 2.21
CA ILE A 272 -3.62 5.93 1.95
C ILE A 272 -4.23 4.54 1.83
N VAL A 273 -5.19 4.20 2.71
CA VAL A 273 -5.92 2.94 2.65
C VAL A 273 -6.73 2.84 1.36
N TRP A 274 -7.48 3.89 1.03
CA TRP A 274 -8.25 3.97 -0.20
C TRP A 274 -7.38 3.77 -1.44
N ALA A 275 -6.27 4.51 -1.53
CA ALA A 275 -5.35 4.44 -2.67
C ALA A 275 -4.74 3.05 -2.87
N HIS A 276 -4.55 2.28 -1.80
CA HIS A 276 -4.13 0.88 -1.93
C HIS A 276 -5.12 0.06 -2.76
N PHE A 277 -6.40 0.14 -2.45
CA PHE A 277 -7.45 -0.68 -3.07
C PHE A 277 -7.94 -0.14 -4.41
N PHE A 278 -7.82 1.15 -4.66
CA PHE A 278 -8.28 1.79 -5.90
C PHE A 278 -7.13 2.18 -6.84
N GLY A 279 -5.87 2.14 -6.39
CA GLY A 279 -4.69 2.55 -7.16
C GLY A 279 -4.53 4.07 -7.27
N GLN A 280 -5.46 4.82 -6.69
CA GLN A 280 -5.51 6.27 -6.68
C GLN A 280 -6.24 6.73 -5.43
N GLY A 281 -5.74 7.79 -4.78
CA GLY A 281 -6.40 8.41 -3.64
C GLY A 281 -7.62 9.25 -4.02
N ILE A 282 -8.47 9.53 -3.04
CA ILE A 282 -9.51 10.57 -3.15
C ILE A 282 -8.83 11.94 -3.32
N ILE A 283 -7.74 12.15 -2.58
CA ILE A 283 -6.72 13.16 -2.89
C ILE A 283 -5.56 12.42 -3.56
N GLU A 284 -5.15 12.90 -4.74
CA GLU A 284 -4.07 12.30 -5.53
C GLU A 284 -3.08 13.40 -5.94
N PRO A 285 -1.78 13.27 -5.68
CA PRO A 285 -1.12 12.23 -4.87
C PRO A 285 -1.61 12.16 -3.41
N VAL A 286 -1.49 10.99 -2.77
CA VAL A 286 -2.03 10.76 -1.41
C VAL A 286 -1.38 11.62 -0.33
N ASP A 287 -0.13 12.01 -0.55
CA ASP A 287 0.73 12.76 0.34
C ASP A 287 0.85 14.24 -0.08
N ASP A 288 -0.12 14.74 -0.85
CA ASP A 288 -0.13 16.10 -1.41
C ASP A 288 -1.48 16.82 -1.16
N VAL A 289 -1.89 16.81 0.11
CA VAL A 289 -3.06 17.48 0.66
C VAL A 289 -2.79 18.97 0.78
N ARG A 290 -3.48 19.75 -0.06
CA ARG A 290 -3.45 21.22 -0.06
C ARG A 290 -4.75 21.80 -0.60
N VAL A 291 -5.00 23.07 -0.32
CA VAL A 291 -6.23 23.76 -0.79
C VAL A 291 -6.39 23.70 -2.31
N SER A 292 -5.29 23.79 -3.06
CA SER A 292 -5.27 23.71 -4.53
C SER A 292 -5.31 22.28 -5.10
N ASN A 293 -5.35 21.25 -4.24
CA ASN A 293 -5.57 19.85 -4.62
C ASN A 293 -6.70 19.23 -3.77
N PRO A 294 -7.96 19.66 -4.00
CA PRO A 294 -9.07 19.19 -3.19
C PRO A 294 -9.38 17.71 -3.45
N PRO A 295 -10.00 17.00 -2.49
CA PRO A 295 -10.49 15.64 -2.69
C PRO A 295 -11.51 15.56 -3.83
N SER A 296 -11.47 14.49 -4.63
CA SER A 296 -12.46 14.24 -5.69
C SER A 296 -13.87 14.05 -5.13
N ASN A 297 -13.95 13.48 -3.92
CA ASN A 297 -15.17 13.31 -3.15
C ASN A 297 -14.93 13.68 -1.67
N PRO A 298 -15.09 14.97 -1.30
CA PRO A 298 -14.86 15.43 0.08
C PRO A 298 -15.74 14.71 1.10
N GLN A 299 -17.03 14.50 0.79
CA GLN A 299 -17.96 13.84 1.70
C GLN A 299 -17.54 12.39 2.00
N LEU A 300 -17.04 11.67 1.00
CA LEU A 300 -16.51 10.32 1.17
C LEU A 300 -15.27 10.30 2.07
N LEU A 301 -14.30 11.19 1.82
CA LEU A 301 -13.08 11.25 2.63
C LEU A 301 -13.40 11.60 4.09
N ASP A 302 -14.32 12.53 4.30
CA ASP A 302 -14.75 12.95 5.63
C ASP A 302 -15.46 11.82 6.38
N GLU A 303 -16.34 11.07 5.71
CA GLU A 303 -17.01 9.93 6.34
C GLU A 303 -16.05 8.77 6.62
N LEU A 304 -15.09 8.48 5.72
CA LEU A 304 -14.06 7.47 5.98
C LEU A 304 -13.21 7.85 7.21
N ALA A 305 -12.81 9.11 7.32
CA ALA A 305 -12.07 9.61 8.48
C ALA A 305 -12.90 9.52 9.76
N ARG A 306 -14.16 9.94 9.72
CA ARG A 306 -15.10 9.86 10.84
C ARG A 306 -15.25 8.42 11.34
N ARG A 307 -15.51 7.48 10.42
CA ARG A 307 -15.61 6.04 10.73
C ARG A 307 -14.32 5.49 11.31
N PHE A 308 -13.18 5.88 10.76
CA PHE A 308 -11.89 5.41 11.25
C PHE A 308 -11.62 5.87 12.69
N THR A 309 -11.99 7.11 13.03
CA THR A 309 -11.97 7.60 14.41
C THR A 309 -12.97 6.85 15.30
N GLU A 310 -14.20 6.59 14.85
CA GLU A 310 -15.20 5.79 15.59
C GLU A 310 -14.78 4.34 15.82
N TYR A 311 -13.91 3.82 14.96
CA TYR A 311 -13.33 2.49 15.08
C TYR A 311 -12.13 2.44 16.02
N ASP A 312 -11.85 3.53 16.76
CA ASP A 312 -10.62 3.70 17.55
C ASP A 312 -9.38 3.43 16.69
N TYR A 313 -9.37 3.92 15.45
CA TYR A 313 -8.30 3.72 14.48
C TYR A 313 -7.97 2.23 14.23
N ASP A 314 -8.96 1.34 14.35
CA ASP A 314 -8.86 -0.07 13.94
C ASP A 314 -8.74 -0.16 12.42
N PHE A 315 -7.54 -0.52 12.01
CA PHE A 315 -7.13 -0.55 10.63
C PHE A 315 -7.87 -1.62 9.82
N LYS A 316 -8.13 -2.81 10.42
CA LYS A 316 -8.83 -3.91 9.75
C LYS A 316 -10.29 -3.55 9.46
N LYS A 317 -10.98 -2.84 10.36
CA LYS A 317 -12.37 -2.41 10.14
C LYS A 317 -12.51 -1.48 8.94
N LEU A 318 -11.61 -0.51 8.80
CA LEU A 318 -11.63 0.39 7.64
C LEU A 318 -11.40 -0.37 6.33
N VAL A 319 -10.41 -1.28 6.30
CA VAL A 319 -10.18 -2.14 5.13
C VAL A 319 -11.42 -2.98 4.81
N ARG A 320 -12.05 -3.55 5.83
CA ARG A 320 -13.26 -4.35 5.67
C ARG A 320 -14.39 -3.57 5.01
N ASP A 321 -14.61 -2.32 5.41
CA ASP A 321 -15.63 -1.46 4.81
C ASP A 321 -15.32 -1.16 3.34
N VAL A 322 -14.06 -0.86 3.02
CA VAL A 322 -13.62 -0.63 1.62
C VAL A 322 -13.88 -1.86 0.77
N CYS A 323 -13.40 -3.04 1.17
CA CYS A 323 -13.52 -4.26 0.37
C CYS A 323 -14.98 -4.78 0.24
N ASN A 324 -15.85 -4.45 1.19
CA ASN A 324 -17.28 -4.81 1.12
C ASN A 324 -18.14 -3.80 0.35
N SER A 325 -17.63 -2.62 0.05
CA SER A 325 -18.34 -1.64 -0.80
C SER A 325 -18.62 -2.22 -2.18
N ARG A 326 -19.77 -1.84 -2.76
CA ARG A 326 -20.07 -2.10 -4.16
C ARG A 326 -19.07 -1.37 -5.08
N THR A 327 -18.62 -0.17 -4.70
CA THR A 327 -17.61 0.62 -5.42
C THR A 327 -16.31 -0.16 -5.63
N TYR A 328 -15.79 -0.84 -4.61
CA TYR A 328 -14.61 -1.71 -4.76
C TYR A 328 -14.87 -2.91 -5.68
N GLN A 329 -16.11 -3.40 -5.70
CA GLN A 329 -16.52 -4.58 -6.45
C GLN A 329 -16.93 -4.27 -7.89
N LEU A 330 -16.77 -3.04 -8.38
CA LEU A 330 -17.12 -2.70 -9.76
C LEU A 330 -16.20 -3.41 -10.77
N SER A 331 -16.75 -3.70 -11.94
CA SER A 331 -16.01 -4.19 -13.10
C SER A 331 -15.08 -3.11 -13.65
N SER A 332 -13.99 -3.51 -14.29
CA SER A 332 -13.11 -2.61 -15.04
C SER A 332 -13.59 -2.32 -16.46
N ALA A 333 -14.58 -3.08 -16.95
CA ALA A 333 -15.25 -2.81 -18.21
C ALA A 333 -15.99 -1.46 -18.13
N PRO A 334 -15.65 -0.48 -18.99
CA PRO A 334 -16.34 0.81 -19.00
C PRO A 334 -17.75 0.70 -19.56
N THR A 335 -18.60 1.63 -19.13
CA THR A 335 -19.82 2.01 -19.82
C THR A 335 -19.56 3.25 -20.68
N GLU A 336 -20.45 3.57 -21.62
CA GLU A 336 -20.34 4.81 -22.39
C GLU A 336 -20.25 6.07 -21.51
N SER A 337 -20.91 6.05 -20.34
CA SER A 337 -20.94 7.20 -19.44
C SER A 337 -19.68 7.37 -18.58
N ASN A 338 -18.86 6.31 -18.42
CA ASN A 338 -17.74 6.30 -17.47
C ASN A 338 -16.38 5.98 -18.10
N LYS A 339 -16.32 5.75 -19.42
CA LYS A 339 -15.07 5.41 -20.11
C LYS A 339 -13.96 6.47 -19.92
N ASP A 340 -14.36 7.73 -19.76
CA ASP A 340 -13.47 8.87 -19.54
C ASP A 340 -13.37 9.27 -18.05
N ASP A 341 -14.01 8.54 -17.13
CA ASP A 341 -13.81 8.75 -15.70
C ASP A 341 -12.43 8.23 -15.27
N LEU A 342 -11.67 9.12 -14.61
CA LEU A 342 -10.31 8.86 -14.15
C LEU A 342 -10.12 9.12 -12.65
N ARG A 343 -11.15 9.58 -11.93
CA ARG A 343 -10.99 10.03 -10.52
C ARG A 343 -12.23 9.88 -9.63
N ASN A 344 -13.39 9.50 -10.17
CA ASN A 344 -14.63 9.45 -9.42
C ASN A 344 -15.06 8.03 -9.03
N PHE A 345 -14.21 7.03 -9.31
CA PHE A 345 -14.40 5.63 -8.94
C PHE A 345 -15.68 5.02 -9.53
N ALA A 346 -16.03 5.41 -10.76
CA ALA A 346 -17.17 4.85 -11.48
C ALA A 346 -16.96 3.40 -11.96
N ARG A 347 -15.73 2.90 -11.87
CA ARG A 347 -15.33 1.52 -12.24
C ARG A 347 -14.05 1.14 -11.52
N SER A 348 -13.71 -0.15 -11.53
CA SER A 348 -12.38 -0.58 -11.14
C SER A 348 -11.36 -0.18 -12.21
N HIS A 349 -10.18 0.28 -11.80
CA HIS A 349 -9.07 0.52 -12.71
C HIS A 349 -8.13 -0.69 -12.74
N LEU A 350 -7.56 -0.96 -13.92
CA LEU A 350 -6.49 -1.94 -14.05
C LEU A 350 -5.25 -1.41 -13.33
N ARG A 351 -4.75 -2.17 -12.35
CA ARG A 351 -3.59 -1.81 -11.53
C ARG A 351 -2.49 -2.82 -11.76
N ARG A 352 -1.30 -2.36 -12.17
CA ARG A 352 -0.13 -3.23 -12.25
C ARG A 352 0.16 -3.79 -10.84
N LEU A 353 0.53 -5.06 -10.74
CA LEU A 353 1.04 -5.61 -9.49
C LEU A 353 2.38 -4.94 -9.15
N ARG A 354 2.56 -4.59 -7.87
CA ARG A 354 3.82 -4.06 -7.34
C ARG A 354 4.95 -5.08 -7.53
N ALA A 355 6.19 -4.61 -7.56
CA ALA A 355 7.36 -5.45 -7.79
C ALA A 355 7.41 -6.67 -6.86
N GLU A 356 7.18 -6.47 -5.57
CA GLU A 356 7.20 -7.51 -4.54
C GLU A 356 6.09 -8.52 -4.76
N VAL A 357 4.86 -8.04 -4.92
CA VAL A 357 3.67 -8.87 -5.16
C VAL A 357 3.84 -9.67 -6.44
N LEU A 358 4.29 -9.05 -7.54
CA LEU A 358 4.49 -9.73 -8.81
C LEU A 358 5.55 -10.83 -8.71
N LEU A 359 6.67 -10.57 -8.05
CA LEU A 359 7.72 -11.57 -7.84
C LEU A 359 7.21 -12.74 -6.98
N ASP A 360 6.42 -12.44 -5.95
CA ASP A 360 5.86 -13.44 -5.06
C ASP A 360 4.80 -14.30 -5.74
N VAL A 361 3.90 -13.72 -6.54
CA VAL A 361 2.92 -14.51 -7.30
C VAL A 361 3.57 -15.33 -8.41
N ILE A 362 4.62 -14.83 -9.07
CA ILE A 362 5.43 -15.64 -10.00
C ILE A 362 6.03 -16.84 -9.27
N SER A 363 6.62 -16.62 -8.09
CA SER A 363 7.16 -17.70 -7.26
C SER A 363 6.08 -18.71 -6.85
N GLN A 364 4.91 -18.22 -6.44
CA GLN A 364 3.75 -19.02 -6.04
C GLN A 364 3.27 -19.92 -7.19
N VAL A 365 2.99 -19.36 -8.36
CA VAL A 365 2.44 -20.12 -9.48
C VAL A 365 3.47 -21.09 -10.05
N THR A 366 4.74 -20.71 -10.09
CA THR A 366 5.80 -21.61 -10.58
C THR A 366 6.28 -22.62 -9.53
N GLU A 367 5.80 -22.58 -8.28
CA GLU A 367 6.29 -23.43 -7.18
C GLU A 367 7.79 -23.33 -6.95
N THR A 368 8.35 -22.15 -7.22
CA THR A 368 9.76 -21.85 -6.96
C THR A 368 9.93 -21.11 -5.64
N LYS A 369 11.15 -21.07 -5.12
CA LYS A 369 11.47 -20.39 -3.86
C LYS A 369 12.31 -19.15 -4.12
N ASN A 370 11.87 -18.03 -3.56
CA ASN A 370 12.66 -16.80 -3.52
C ASN A 370 13.76 -16.89 -2.44
N LYS A 371 14.86 -16.19 -2.65
CA LYS A 371 15.92 -16.01 -1.65
C LYS A 371 16.31 -14.54 -1.59
N PHE A 372 16.28 -13.99 -0.38
CA PHE A 372 16.69 -12.63 -0.10
C PHE A 372 17.75 -12.62 1.00
N GLN A 373 18.57 -11.58 1.02
CA GLN A 373 19.56 -11.38 2.07
C GLN A 373 18.88 -11.32 3.44
N GLY A 374 19.41 -12.08 4.41
CA GLY A 374 18.89 -12.12 5.78
C GLY A 374 17.55 -12.84 5.98
N LEU A 375 16.92 -13.37 4.92
CA LEU A 375 15.68 -14.13 5.00
C LEU A 375 15.88 -15.61 4.63
N PRO A 376 15.08 -16.55 5.17
CA PRO A 376 15.17 -17.96 4.80
C PRO A 376 14.79 -18.20 3.33
N LEU A 377 15.20 -19.36 2.79
CA LEU A 377 14.79 -19.79 1.45
C LEU A 377 13.26 -19.99 1.42
N GLY A 378 12.59 -19.41 0.42
CA GLY A 378 11.14 -19.40 0.30
C GLY A 378 10.45 -18.21 0.97
N ALA A 379 11.21 -17.26 1.53
CA ALA A 379 10.65 -16.00 2.01
C ALA A 379 10.08 -15.17 0.86
N LYS A 380 9.04 -14.40 1.15
CA LYS A 380 8.36 -13.49 0.22
C LYS A 380 9.09 -12.15 0.12
N ALA A 381 8.99 -11.48 -1.03
CA ALA A 381 9.54 -10.15 -1.24
C ALA A 381 8.87 -9.11 -0.33
N ILE A 382 7.57 -9.27 -0.04
CA ILE A 382 6.86 -8.39 0.92
C ILE A 382 7.42 -8.50 2.35
N GLN A 383 8.21 -9.53 2.67
CA GLN A 383 8.84 -9.72 3.98
C GLN A 383 10.23 -9.04 4.08
N ILE A 384 10.72 -8.41 3.01
CA ILE A 384 12.02 -7.74 3.03
C ILE A 384 11.99 -6.56 4.00
N ALA A 385 12.75 -6.70 5.07
CA ALA A 385 12.82 -5.72 6.15
C ALA A 385 13.57 -4.44 5.74
N ASP A 386 14.64 -4.57 4.96
CA ASP A 386 15.52 -3.46 4.60
C ASP A 386 15.22 -2.95 3.19
N GLY A 387 14.94 -1.64 3.06
CA GLY A 387 14.76 -0.97 1.78
C GLY A 387 15.93 -1.16 0.81
N ARG A 388 17.17 -1.31 1.31
CA ARG A 388 18.38 -1.51 0.48
C ARG A 388 18.52 -2.92 -0.08
N VAL A 389 17.83 -3.91 0.47
CA VAL A 389 17.87 -5.29 -0.05
C VAL A 389 16.99 -5.36 -1.30
N SER A 390 17.63 -5.56 -2.46
CA SER A 390 16.96 -5.70 -3.75
C SER A 390 17.60 -6.79 -4.60
N ASN A 391 16.96 -7.13 -5.72
CA ASN A 391 17.53 -7.91 -6.81
C ASN A 391 17.15 -7.24 -8.15
N TYR A 392 17.67 -7.76 -9.27
CA TYR A 392 17.42 -7.16 -10.58
C TYR A 392 15.93 -7.03 -10.91
N PHE A 393 15.10 -8.01 -10.54
CA PHE A 393 13.65 -7.96 -10.74
C PHE A 393 13.02 -6.82 -9.95
N LEU A 394 13.26 -6.75 -8.64
CA LEU A 394 12.67 -5.74 -7.77
C LEU A 394 13.05 -4.32 -8.20
N THR A 395 14.32 -4.11 -8.56
CA THR A 395 14.79 -2.81 -9.08
C THR A 395 14.12 -2.46 -10.41
N THR A 396 14.05 -3.41 -11.36
CA THR A 396 13.46 -3.17 -12.69
C THR A 396 11.95 -2.86 -12.60
N PHE A 397 11.25 -3.47 -11.65
CA PHE A 397 9.81 -3.32 -11.44
C PHE A 397 9.43 -2.17 -10.50
N GLY A 398 10.39 -1.33 -10.11
CA GLY A 398 10.12 -0.07 -9.43
C GLY A 398 9.90 -0.17 -7.92
N ARG A 399 10.51 -1.16 -7.25
CA ARG A 399 10.51 -1.22 -5.78
C ARG A 399 11.23 -0.01 -5.17
N ALA A 400 10.64 0.58 -4.14
CA ALA A 400 11.25 1.68 -3.37
C ALA A 400 12.53 1.22 -2.63
N THR A 401 13.53 2.10 -2.58
CA THR A 401 14.73 1.94 -1.74
C THR A 401 14.46 2.35 -0.30
N ARG A 402 13.33 3.02 -0.06
CA ARG A 402 12.86 3.64 1.19
C ARG A 402 13.76 4.80 1.61
N GLU A 403 14.29 5.53 0.64
CA GLU A 403 15.15 6.69 0.86
C GLU A 403 14.34 7.95 1.18
N THR A 404 13.09 8.02 0.72
CA THR A 404 12.20 9.15 0.94
C THR A 404 10.84 8.66 1.47
N VAL A 405 10.04 9.58 2.00
CA VAL A 405 8.65 9.31 2.37
C VAL A 405 7.67 9.54 1.20
N CYS A 406 8.17 9.88 0.01
CA CYS A 406 7.33 10.25 -1.12
C CYS A 406 6.49 9.06 -1.59
N SER A 407 5.20 9.29 -1.83
CA SER A 407 4.35 8.28 -2.48
C SER A 407 4.85 7.93 -3.90
N CYS A 408 5.64 8.81 -4.50
CA CYS A 408 6.21 8.69 -5.84
C CYS A 408 7.44 7.78 -5.95
N GLU A 409 8.04 7.34 -4.82
CA GLU A 409 9.26 6.52 -4.87
C GLU A 409 9.01 5.14 -5.48
N VAL A 410 7.79 4.63 -5.34
CA VAL A 410 7.36 3.39 -5.98
C VAL A 410 6.90 3.69 -7.39
N VAL A 411 7.62 3.17 -8.38
CA VAL A 411 7.30 3.39 -9.79
C VAL A 411 6.31 2.34 -10.25
N MET A 412 5.10 2.76 -10.64
CA MET A 412 4.03 1.85 -11.10
C MET A 412 3.86 1.87 -12.61
N GLU A 413 4.44 2.85 -13.29
CA GLU A 413 4.40 3.02 -14.73
C GLU A 413 5.09 1.84 -15.44
N PRO A 414 4.47 1.32 -16.51
CA PRO A 414 5.08 0.26 -17.29
C PRO A 414 6.30 0.77 -18.07
N SER A 415 7.32 -0.07 -18.20
CA SER A 415 8.50 0.21 -19.03
C SER A 415 8.82 -0.92 -20.01
N LEU A 416 9.56 -0.59 -21.07
CA LEU A 416 10.06 -1.59 -22.02
C LEU A 416 10.98 -2.62 -21.33
N SER A 417 11.80 -2.18 -20.36
CA SER A 417 12.70 -3.06 -19.62
C SER A 417 11.94 -4.10 -18.80
N GLN A 418 10.81 -3.74 -18.19
CA GLN A 418 9.94 -4.68 -17.48
C GLN A 418 9.37 -5.74 -18.41
N ALA A 419 8.86 -5.34 -19.58
CA ALA A 419 8.31 -6.28 -20.57
C ALA A 419 9.38 -7.25 -21.09
N LEU A 420 10.56 -6.74 -21.46
CA LEU A 420 11.68 -7.58 -21.91
C LEU A 420 12.17 -8.53 -20.82
N HIS A 421 12.14 -8.11 -19.55
CA HIS A 421 12.56 -8.98 -18.44
C HIS A 421 11.61 -10.15 -18.23
N LEU A 422 10.29 -9.96 -18.38
CA LEU A 422 9.33 -11.07 -18.28
C LEU A 422 9.42 -12.04 -19.45
N LEU A 423 9.67 -11.53 -20.67
CA LEU A 423 9.75 -12.37 -21.87
C LEU A 423 11.03 -13.22 -21.89
N ASN A 424 12.18 -12.60 -21.60
CA ASN A 424 13.50 -13.19 -21.85
C ASN A 424 14.24 -13.63 -20.59
N GLY A 425 13.76 -13.24 -19.40
CA GLY A 425 14.52 -13.34 -18.16
C GLY A 425 14.36 -14.64 -17.39
N GLU A 426 15.21 -14.79 -16.37
CA GLU A 426 15.11 -15.84 -15.35
C GLU A 426 13.80 -15.77 -14.54
N ALA A 427 13.09 -14.64 -14.61
CA ALA A 427 11.85 -14.41 -13.91
C ALA A 427 10.71 -15.34 -14.34
N THR A 428 10.69 -15.83 -15.58
CA THR A 428 9.60 -16.69 -16.07
C THR A 428 10.12 -18.05 -16.52
N ASN A 429 10.87 -18.11 -17.62
CA ASN A 429 11.32 -19.35 -18.26
C ASN A 429 12.11 -20.26 -17.32
N SER A 430 13.11 -19.69 -16.64
CA SER A 430 13.93 -20.44 -15.68
C SER A 430 13.09 -20.97 -14.52
N ARG A 431 12.10 -20.20 -14.03
CA ARG A 431 11.23 -20.63 -12.94
C ARG A 431 10.23 -21.71 -13.33
N ILE A 432 9.64 -21.64 -14.52
CA ILE A 432 8.77 -22.70 -15.05
C ILE A 432 9.54 -24.03 -15.10
N ARG A 433 10.77 -24.01 -15.63
CA ARG A 433 11.63 -25.20 -15.72
C ARG A 433 12.05 -25.74 -14.34
N GLN A 434 12.39 -24.85 -13.39
CA GLN A 434 12.78 -25.25 -12.03
C GLN A 434 11.61 -25.82 -11.25
N GLY A 435 10.43 -25.21 -11.36
CA GLY A 435 9.22 -25.60 -10.66
C GLY A 435 8.64 -26.94 -11.10
N LYS A 436 8.81 -27.28 -12.38
CA LYS A 436 8.35 -28.55 -12.97
C LYS A 436 6.84 -28.79 -12.83
N VAL A 437 6.04 -27.73 -12.63
CA VAL A 437 4.58 -27.83 -12.42
C VAL A 437 3.91 -28.65 -13.53
N VAL A 438 4.15 -28.29 -14.79
CA VAL A 438 3.59 -29.00 -15.95
C VAL A 438 4.07 -30.46 -16.00
N ARG A 439 5.37 -30.69 -15.82
CA ARG A 439 5.96 -32.04 -15.83
C ARG A 439 5.42 -32.92 -14.71
N ASN A 440 5.15 -32.36 -13.53
CA ASN A 440 4.57 -33.10 -12.41
C ASN A 440 3.10 -33.45 -12.70
N LEU A 441 2.30 -32.52 -13.22
CA LEU A 441 0.91 -32.81 -13.61
C LEU A 441 0.81 -33.89 -14.71
N LEU A 442 1.73 -33.88 -15.68
CA LEU A 442 1.83 -34.95 -16.69
C LEU A 442 2.18 -36.30 -16.06
N LYS A 443 3.13 -36.33 -15.11
CA LYS A 443 3.47 -37.54 -14.36
C LYS A 443 2.30 -38.07 -13.53
N ASP A 444 1.45 -37.18 -13.00
CA ASP A 444 0.22 -37.51 -12.29
C ASP A 444 -0.91 -37.97 -13.23
N GLY A 445 -0.63 -38.14 -14.54
CA GLY A 445 -1.58 -38.63 -15.53
C GLY A 445 -2.63 -37.61 -15.97
N LYS A 446 -2.42 -36.32 -15.70
CA LYS A 446 -3.34 -35.26 -16.19
C LYS A 446 -3.22 -35.09 -17.69
N ASN A 447 -4.36 -35.03 -18.36
CA ASN A 447 -4.39 -34.74 -19.80
C ASN A 447 -4.17 -33.22 -20.07
N PRO A 448 -3.88 -32.80 -21.32
CA PRO A 448 -3.63 -31.40 -21.63
C PRO A 448 -4.76 -30.46 -21.19
N GLU A 449 -6.02 -30.87 -21.34
CA GLU A 449 -7.18 -30.07 -20.94
C GLU A 449 -7.21 -29.80 -19.42
N GLN A 450 -6.97 -30.84 -18.62
CA GLN A 450 -6.88 -30.72 -17.16
C GLN A 450 -5.69 -29.86 -16.72
N ILE A 451 -4.58 -29.91 -17.47
CA ILE A 451 -3.41 -29.06 -17.22
C ILE A 451 -3.74 -27.60 -17.53
N LEU A 452 -4.42 -27.31 -18.64
CA LEU A 452 -4.90 -25.96 -18.95
C LEU A 452 -5.81 -25.40 -17.86
N ASP A 453 -6.75 -26.21 -17.36
CA ASP A 453 -7.60 -25.84 -16.21
C ASP A 453 -6.78 -25.53 -14.96
N ASN A 454 -5.74 -26.31 -14.68
CA ASN A 454 -4.85 -26.06 -13.55
C ASN A 454 -4.10 -24.73 -13.72
N LEU A 455 -3.47 -24.52 -14.87
CA LEU A 455 -2.66 -23.33 -15.15
C LEU A 455 -3.50 -22.05 -15.12
N TYR A 456 -4.70 -22.06 -15.69
CA TYR A 456 -5.63 -20.92 -15.64
C TYR A 456 -6.12 -20.62 -14.23
N ALA A 457 -6.53 -21.65 -13.46
CA ALA A 457 -6.97 -21.44 -12.08
C ALA A 457 -5.82 -20.89 -11.22
N ARG A 458 -4.61 -21.40 -11.44
CA ARG A 458 -3.39 -20.97 -10.76
C ARG A 458 -2.96 -19.55 -11.10
N CYS A 459 -3.02 -19.15 -12.37
CA CYS A 459 -2.53 -17.84 -12.82
C CYS A 459 -3.59 -16.74 -12.72
N TYR A 460 -4.85 -17.06 -13.04
CA TYR A 460 -5.94 -16.09 -13.20
C TYR A 460 -7.11 -16.30 -12.23
N SER A 461 -7.11 -17.38 -11.45
CA SER A 461 -8.24 -17.69 -10.55
C SER A 461 -9.56 -17.80 -11.30
N ARG A 462 -9.53 -18.44 -12.47
CA ARG A 462 -10.69 -18.81 -13.28
C ARG A 462 -10.37 -19.99 -14.17
N LYS A 463 -11.36 -20.57 -14.84
CA LYS A 463 -11.13 -21.56 -15.91
C LYS A 463 -10.88 -20.88 -17.26
N PRO A 464 -10.22 -21.57 -18.23
CA PRO A 464 -10.17 -21.10 -19.60
C PRO A 464 -11.58 -21.01 -20.18
N ARG A 465 -11.89 -19.90 -20.83
CA ARG A 465 -13.14 -19.71 -21.58
C ARG A 465 -13.19 -20.71 -22.76
N PRO A 466 -14.37 -21.09 -23.26
CA PRO A 466 -14.48 -22.09 -24.33
C PRO A 466 -13.61 -21.79 -25.56
N ALA A 467 -13.58 -20.52 -26.01
CA ALA A 467 -12.75 -20.10 -27.14
C ALA A 467 -11.24 -20.15 -26.83
N GLU A 468 -10.82 -19.74 -25.62
CA GLU A 468 -9.42 -19.85 -25.19
C GLU A 468 -8.98 -21.31 -25.15
N ARG A 469 -9.82 -22.18 -24.57
CA ARG A 469 -9.58 -23.62 -24.50
C ARG A 469 -9.41 -24.24 -25.88
N ALA A 470 -10.35 -23.98 -26.78
CA ALA A 470 -10.31 -24.54 -28.14
C ALA A 470 -9.03 -24.13 -28.87
N ASN A 471 -8.66 -22.85 -28.80
CA ASN A 471 -7.45 -22.33 -29.44
C ASN A 471 -6.17 -22.96 -28.86
N LEU A 472 -6.09 -23.10 -27.53
CA LEU A 472 -4.92 -23.69 -26.87
C LEU A 472 -4.81 -25.20 -27.12
N LEU A 473 -5.92 -25.94 -27.10
CA LEU A 473 -5.90 -27.37 -27.44
C LEU A 473 -5.51 -27.58 -28.91
N ALA A 474 -5.98 -26.72 -29.81
CA ALA A 474 -5.58 -26.74 -31.21
C ALA A 474 -4.08 -26.46 -31.39
N SER A 475 -3.51 -25.51 -30.65
CA SER A 475 -2.07 -25.20 -30.72
C SER A 475 -1.18 -26.31 -30.11
N LEU A 476 -1.74 -27.17 -29.25
CA LEU A 476 -1.05 -28.33 -28.68
C LEU A 476 -1.15 -29.58 -29.56
N ALA A 477 -2.07 -29.60 -30.54
CA ALA A 477 -2.29 -30.74 -31.41
C ALA A 477 -1.07 -30.97 -32.32
N GLY A 478 -0.51 -32.19 -32.30
CA GLY A 478 0.65 -32.55 -33.13
C GLY A 478 2.01 -32.11 -32.57
N SER A 479 2.07 -31.62 -31.32
CA SER A 479 3.35 -31.33 -30.67
C SER A 479 4.18 -32.59 -30.45
N GLU A 480 5.43 -32.56 -30.92
CA GLU A 480 6.44 -33.61 -30.67
C GLU A 480 6.90 -33.64 -29.20
N SER A 481 6.67 -32.54 -28.47
CA SER A 481 7.07 -32.36 -27.08
C SER A 481 5.92 -31.74 -26.26
N PRO A 482 4.93 -32.54 -25.84
CA PRO A 482 3.74 -32.04 -25.13
C PRO A 482 4.07 -31.26 -23.85
N ALA A 483 5.14 -31.64 -23.15
CA ALA A 483 5.60 -30.94 -21.95
C ALA A 483 6.10 -29.54 -22.26
N GLU A 484 6.90 -29.35 -23.31
CA GLU A 484 7.44 -28.04 -23.69
C GLU A 484 6.34 -27.12 -24.19
N SER A 485 5.42 -27.61 -25.03
CA SER A 485 4.31 -26.78 -25.52
C SER A 485 3.38 -26.33 -24.40
N LEU A 486 3.15 -27.15 -23.37
CA LEU A 486 2.40 -26.75 -22.18
C LEU A 486 3.20 -25.79 -21.28
N GLU A 487 4.53 -25.91 -21.20
CA GLU A 487 5.41 -24.94 -20.53
C GLU A 487 5.38 -23.58 -21.27
N ASP A 488 5.30 -23.57 -22.61
CA ASP A 488 5.14 -22.35 -23.41
C ASP A 488 3.79 -21.68 -23.17
N VAL A 489 2.71 -22.47 -23.05
CA VAL A 489 1.40 -21.93 -22.62
C VAL A 489 1.53 -21.30 -21.23
N PHE A 490 2.18 -21.96 -20.28
CA PHE A 490 2.38 -21.40 -18.95
C PHE A 490 3.17 -20.08 -19.00
N TRP A 491 4.23 -20.02 -19.81
CA TRP A 491 4.99 -18.80 -20.05
C TRP A 491 4.12 -17.68 -20.64
N ALA A 492 3.26 -17.99 -21.62
CA ALA A 492 2.35 -17.03 -22.23
C ALA A 492 1.35 -16.46 -21.22
N LEU A 493 0.86 -17.30 -20.28
CA LEU A 493 -0.01 -16.84 -19.19
C LEU A 493 0.70 -15.85 -18.26
N LEU A 494 1.94 -16.14 -17.86
CA LEU A 494 2.73 -15.25 -16.98
C LEU A 494 3.07 -13.89 -17.62
N ASN A 495 3.14 -13.84 -18.95
CA ASN A 495 3.43 -12.63 -19.71
C ASN A 495 2.17 -11.86 -20.14
N SER A 496 0.98 -12.34 -19.79
CA SER A 496 -0.26 -11.68 -20.17
C SER A 496 -0.57 -10.46 -19.30
N LYS A 497 -1.35 -9.54 -19.85
CA LYS A 497 -1.89 -8.41 -19.08
C LYS A 497 -2.77 -8.87 -17.92
N GLU A 498 -3.50 -9.97 -18.08
CA GLU A 498 -4.38 -10.50 -17.03
C GLU A 498 -3.60 -11.03 -15.81
N PHE A 499 -2.38 -11.55 -16.02
CA PHE A 499 -1.51 -11.94 -14.93
C PHE A 499 -0.91 -10.73 -14.22
N ILE A 500 -0.33 -9.80 -15.00
CA ILE A 500 0.47 -8.67 -14.51
C ILE A 500 -0.39 -7.59 -13.85
N PHE A 501 -1.67 -7.48 -14.22
CA PHE A 501 -2.60 -6.48 -13.69
C PHE A 501 -3.68 -7.10 -12.80
N ASN A 502 -3.89 -6.48 -11.65
CA ASN A 502 -5.11 -6.63 -10.87
C ASN A 502 -6.24 -5.86 -11.57
N HIS A 503 -7.41 -6.47 -11.74
CA HIS A 503 -8.46 -6.00 -12.64
C HIS A 503 -9.84 -5.97 -12.04
#